data_AF-A0A3D3FE30-F1
#
_entry.id   AF-A0A3D3FE30-F1
#
_cell.length_a   1.000
_cell.length_b   1.000
_cell.length_c   1.000
_cell.angle_alpha   90.00
_cell.angle_beta   90.00
_cell.angle_gamma   90.00
#
_symmetry.space_group_name_H-M   'P 1'
#
loop_
_entity.id
_entity.type
_entity.pdbx_description
1 polymer ?
#
loop_
_entity_poly.entity_id
_entity_poly.type
_entity_poly.pdbx_seq_one_letter_code
_entity_poly.pdbx_strand_id
1 'polypeptide(L)'
;AIGEITLRVSQIEESIQNKQDLLKQLQDSKEGSAKMLSDIENRIQDFQNKEQGYELRLQSRQEKAETLKRESDHQLLDARESLRRADILEAYERNMEGFSKSVKFIMQEAGHGRLSGICGPVSRLITVPDSYTVALETALGASMQHIVVDTEEDAKCAIHLLKRRDGGRATFLPLRTIHSRILQENGLQDC
;
A
#
# COMPACT_ATOMS: atom_id res chain seq x y z
N ALA A 1 105.25 -36.48 3.21
CA ALA A 1 104.46 -36.52 4.45
C ALA A 1 103.81 -35.16 4.74
N ILE A 2 104.57 -34.09 4.98
CA ILE A 2 104.01 -32.77 5.39
C ILE A 2 103.10 -32.16 4.31
N GLY A 3 103.50 -32.13 3.03
CA GLY A 3 102.69 -31.50 1.96
C GLY A 3 101.35 -32.19 1.66
N GLU A 4 101.23 -33.50 1.87
CA GLU A 4 99.96 -34.23 1.71
C GLU A 4 98.97 -33.91 2.84
N ILE A 5 99.49 -33.72 4.05
CA ILE A 5 98.70 -33.29 5.22
C ILE A 5 98.20 -31.86 5.01
N THR A 6 99.04 -30.95 4.51
CA THR A 6 98.65 -29.56 4.21
C THR A 6 97.54 -29.50 3.16
N LEU A 7 97.60 -30.36 2.13
CA LEU A 7 96.60 -30.39 1.06
C LEU A 7 95.25 -30.94 1.55
N ARG A 8 95.26 -31.95 2.42
CA ARG A 8 94.03 -32.45 3.07
C ARG A 8 93.43 -31.44 4.05
N VAL A 9 94.25 -30.69 4.78
CA VAL A 9 93.78 -29.60 5.65
C VAL A 9 93.08 -28.53 4.83
N SER A 10 93.67 -28.09 3.69
CA SER A 10 93.04 -27.09 2.81
C SER A 10 91.71 -27.60 2.21
N GLN A 11 91.61 -28.87 1.82
CA GLN A 11 90.36 -29.46 1.32
C GLN A 11 89.28 -29.55 2.40
N ILE A 12 89.67 -29.85 3.65
CA ILE A 12 88.75 -29.86 4.78
C ILE A 12 88.28 -28.44 5.11
N GLU A 13 89.17 -27.46 5.09
CA GLU A 13 88.84 -26.03 5.30
C GLU A 13 87.85 -25.53 4.23
N GLU A 14 88.09 -25.86 2.96
CA GLU A 14 87.17 -25.53 1.86
C GLU A 14 85.81 -26.24 2.04
N SER A 15 85.80 -27.50 2.47
CA SER A 15 84.56 -28.23 2.77
C SER A 15 83.80 -27.64 3.96
N ILE A 16 84.50 -27.19 5.00
CA ILE A 16 83.91 -26.51 6.16
C ILE A 16 83.28 -25.19 5.72
N GLN A 17 83.99 -24.39 4.91
CA GLN A 17 83.48 -23.13 4.40
C GLN A 17 82.21 -23.33 3.56
N ASN A 18 82.23 -24.29 2.62
CA ASN A 18 81.06 -24.63 1.79
C ASN A 18 79.85 -25.06 2.63
N LYS A 19 80.06 -25.85 3.70
CA LYS A 19 78.98 -26.26 4.62
C LYS A 19 78.47 -25.10 5.46
N GLN A 20 79.34 -24.17 5.86
CA GLN A 20 78.93 -22.96 6.59
C GLN A 20 78.08 -22.05 5.70
N ASP A 21 78.45 -21.86 4.43
CA ASP A 21 77.67 -21.08 3.47
C ASP A 21 76.32 -21.74 3.16
N LEU A 22 76.29 -23.06 3.02
CA LEU A 22 75.04 -23.81 2.83
C LEU A 22 74.13 -23.73 4.07
N LEU A 23 74.70 -23.83 5.28
CA LEU A 23 73.96 -23.65 6.52
C LEU A 23 73.31 -22.27 6.57
N LYS A 24 74.06 -21.22 6.22
CA LYS A 24 73.56 -19.84 6.19
C LYS A 24 72.41 -19.68 5.20
N GLN A 25 72.54 -20.20 3.98
CA GLN A 25 71.47 -20.18 2.98
C GLN A 25 70.21 -20.92 3.44
N LEU A 26 70.37 -22.09 4.09
CA LEU A 26 69.25 -22.83 4.66
C LEU A 26 68.58 -22.09 5.81
N GLN A 27 69.35 -21.37 6.63
CA GLN A 27 68.85 -20.56 7.73
C GLN A 27 68.04 -19.36 7.19
N ASP A 28 68.57 -18.65 6.20
CA ASP A 28 67.89 -17.53 5.54
C ASP A 28 66.59 -18.00 4.85
N SER A 29 66.63 -19.17 4.18
CA SER A 29 65.45 -19.78 3.55
C SER A 29 64.40 -20.21 4.58
N LYS A 30 64.82 -20.76 5.71
CA LYS A 30 63.92 -21.12 6.83
C LYS A 30 63.25 -19.89 7.43
N GLU A 31 64.00 -18.80 7.65
CA GLU A 31 63.45 -17.55 8.15
C GLU A 31 62.49 -16.89 7.15
N GLY A 32 62.82 -16.90 5.85
CA GLY A 32 61.94 -16.41 4.79
C GLY A 32 60.63 -17.20 4.72
N SER A 33 60.72 -18.53 4.81
CA SER A 33 59.55 -19.41 4.84
C SER A 33 58.69 -19.18 6.08
N ALA A 34 59.31 -19.00 7.26
CA ALA A 34 58.59 -18.72 8.50
C ALA A 34 57.82 -17.39 8.45
N LYS A 35 58.42 -16.35 7.86
CA LYS A 35 57.75 -15.06 7.62
C LYS A 35 56.56 -15.21 6.67
N MET A 36 56.73 -15.90 5.55
CA MET A 36 55.62 -16.17 4.62
C MET A 36 54.48 -16.94 5.29
N LEU A 37 54.81 -17.92 6.14
CA LEU A 37 53.81 -18.73 6.84
C LEU A 37 52.98 -17.85 7.79
N SER A 38 53.64 -16.98 8.56
CA SER A 38 52.96 -16.02 9.44
C SER A 38 52.09 -15.02 8.66
N ASP A 39 52.55 -14.51 7.53
CA ASP A 39 51.75 -13.61 6.68
C ASP A 39 50.51 -14.32 6.11
N ILE A 40 50.64 -15.59 5.71
CA ILE A 40 49.52 -16.39 5.22
C ILE A 40 48.52 -16.65 6.34
N GLU A 41 48.97 -17.01 7.55
CA GLU A 41 48.11 -17.21 8.72
C GLU A 41 47.31 -15.95 9.06
N ASN A 42 47.95 -14.78 9.07
CA ASN A 42 47.28 -13.49 9.28
C ASN A 42 46.23 -13.22 8.20
N ARG A 43 46.54 -13.50 6.93
CA ARG A 43 45.60 -13.33 5.82
C ARG A 43 44.41 -14.28 5.93
N ILE A 44 44.64 -15.53 6.36
CA ILE A 44 43.56 -16.50 6.60
C ILE A 44 42.62 -15.95 7.68
N GLN A 45 43.17 -15.46 8.78
CA GLN A 45 42.36 -14.89 9.87
C GLN A 45 41.55 -13.66 9.41
N ASP A 46 42.17 -12.77 8.63
CA ASP A 46 41.48 -11.62 8.04
C ASP A 46 40.33 -12.03 7.12
N PHE A 47 40.54 -13.05 6.29
CA PHE A 47 39.49 -13.54 5.40
C PHE A 47 38.36 -14.22 6.16
N GLN A 48 38.66 -14.99 7.21
CA GLN A 48 37.64 -15.60 8.09
C GLN A 48 36.79 -14.53 8.79
N ASN A 49 37.43 -13.47 9.30
CA ASN A 49 36.70 -12.36 9.94
C ASN A 49 35.79 -11.63 8.93
N LYS A 50 36.26 -11.44 7.69
CA LYS A 50 35.47 -10.85 6.61
C LYS A 50 34.29 -11.74 6.22
N GLU A 51 34.51 -13.05 6.09
CA GLU A 51 33.49 -14.03 5.77
C GLU A 51 32.36 -14.02 6.80
N GLN A 52 32.70 -14.10 8.09
CA GLN A 52 31.71 -14.00 9.18
C GLN A 52 30.96 -12.66 9.14
N GLY A 53 31.67 -11.56 8.87
CA GLY A 53 31.04 -10.24 8.73
C GLY A 53 30.07 -10.16 7.55
N TYR A 54 30.36 -10.81 6.43
CA TYR A 54 29.46 -10.89 5.29
C TYR A 54 28.27 -11.82 5.55
N GLU A 55 28.47 -12.92 6.25
CA GLU A 55 27.42 -13.87 6.62
C GLU A 55 26.37 -13.20 7.53
N LEU A 56 26.81 -12.48 8.57
CA LEU A 56 25.93 -11.70 9.44
C LEU A 56 25.15 -10.62 8.65
N ARG A 57 25.81 -9.94 7.72
CA ARG A 57 25.15 -8.94 6.85
C ARG A 57 24.13 -9.57 5.92
N LEU A 58 24.42 -10.76 5.39
CA LEU A 58 23.50 -11.50 4.53
C LEU A 58 22.25 -11.90 5.31
N GLN A 59 22.43 -12.49 6.50
CA GLN A 59 21.33 -12.88 7.36
C GLN A 59 20.45 -11.68 7.73
N SER A 60 21.04 -10.57 8.19
CA SER A 60 20.29 -9.36 8.53
C SER A 60 19.51 -8.80 7.33
N ARG A 61 20.08 -8.85 6.13
CA ARG A 61 19.38 -8.43 4.90
C ARG A 61 18.25 -9.37 4.52
N GLN A 62 18.40 -10.67 4.72
CA GLN A 62 17.34 -11.66 4.48
C GLN A 62 16.17 -11.44 5.44
N GLU A 63 16.43 -11.31 6.74
CA GLU A 63 15.40 -11.01 7.74
C GLU A 63 14.67 -9.68 7.43
N LYS A 64 15.42 -8.65 7.02
CA LYS A 64 14.83 -7.38 6.60
C LYS A 64 13.99 -7.51 5.33
N ALA A 65 14.42 -8.32 4.36
CA ALA A 65 13.65 -8.56 3.15
C ALA A 65 12.36 -9.33 3.45
N GLU A 66 12.40 -10.32 4.34
CA GLU A 66 11.21 -11.08 4.75
C GLU A 66 10.19 -10.23 5.50
N THR A 67 10.66 -9.37 6.43
CA THR A 67 9.79 -8.45 7.17
C THR A 67 9.11 -7.45 6.23
N LEU A 68 9.88 -6.79 5.35
CA LEU A 68 9.33 -5.89 4.34
C LEU A 68 8.35 -6.57 3.39
N LYS A 69 8.62 -7.84 3.02
CA LYS A 69 7.70 -8.62 2.19
C LYS A 69 6.38 -8.86 2.92
N ARG A 70 6.41 -9.26 4.20
CA ARG A 70 5.19 -9.46 5.01
C ARG A 70 4.40 -8.17 5.17
N GLU A 71 5.08 -7.05 5.42
CA GLU A 71 4.43 -5.73 5.51
C GLU A 71 3.79 -5.33 4.18
N SER A 72 4.48 -5.53 3.06
CA SER A 72 3.94 -5.27 1.73
C SER A 72 2.72 -6.15 1.42
N ASP A 73 2.76 -7.43 1.77
CA ASP A 73 1.65 -8.36 1.56
C ASP A 73 0.43 -7.94 2.40
N HIS A 74 0.65 -7.50 3.65
CA HIS A 74 -0.41 -6.96 4.51
C HIS A 74 -1.05 -5.71 3.92
N GLN A 75 -0.25 -4.71 3.54
CA GLN A 75 -0.74 -3.47 2.94
C GLN A 75 -1.53 -3.71 1.66
N LEU A 76 -1.10 -4.69 0.86
CA LEU A 76 -1.78 -5.08 -0.37
C LEU A 76 -3.14 -5.74 -0.09
N LEU A 77 -3.26 -6.52 0.99
CA LEU A 77 -4.54 -7.07 1.43
C LEU A 77 -5.49 -5.96 1.90
N ASP A 78 -5.02 -5.04 2.74
CA ASP A 78 -5.82 -3.91 3.25
C ASP A 78 -6.33 -3.01 2.11
N ALA A 79 -5.46 -2.72 1.14
CA ALA A 79 -5.80 -1.94 -0.04
C ALA A 79 -6.88 -2.63 -0.89
N ARG A 80 -6.78 -3.96 -1.07
CA ARG A 80 -7.78 -4.74 -1.79
C ARG A 80 -9.12 -4.78 -1.06
N GLU A 81 -9.12 -4.89 0.26
CA GLU A 81 -10.34 -4.84 1.06
C GLU A 81 -11.02 -3.46 0.95
N SER A 82 -10.23 -2.39 1.06
CA SER A 82 -10.71 -1.02 0.93
C SER A 82 -11.31 -0.75 -0.46
N LEU A 83 -10.64 -1.22 -1.52
CA LEU A 83 -11.14 -1.12 -2.88
C LEU A 83 -12.45 -1.89 -3.06
N ARG A 84 -12.51 -3.14 -2.57
CA ARG A 84 -13.74 -3.94 -2.62
C ARG A 84 -14.88 -3.24 -1.88
N ARG A 85 -14.62 -2.61 -0.74
CA ARG A 85 -15.62 -1.87 0.02
C ARG A 85 -16.12 -0.65 -0.77
N ALA A 86 -15.22 0.08 -1.42
CA ALA A 86 -15.59 1.18 -2.31
C ALA A 86 -16.46 0.68 -3.48
N ASP A 87 -16.09 -0.40 -4.14
CA ASP A 87 -16.87 -1.00 -5.23
C ASP A 87 -18.30 -1.38 -4.79
N ILE A 88 -18.43 -1.95 -3.58
CA ILE A 88 -19.74 -2.29 -3.01
C ILE A 88 -20.57 -1.03 -2.75
N LEU A 89 -19.96 0.02 -2.16
CA LEU A 89 -20.66 1.28 -1.88
C LEU A 89 -21.10 1.98 -3.17
N GLU A 90 -20.26 2.00 -4.20
CA GLU A 90 -20.63 2.51 -5.52
C GLU A 90 -21.75 1.69 -6.16
N ALA A 91 -21.72 0.36 -6.01
CA ALA A 91 -22.78 -0.50 -6.53
C ALA A 91 -24.11 -0.22 -5.81
N TYR A 92 -24.09 -0.03 -4.49
CA TYR A 92 -25.27 0.34 -3.70
C TYR A 92 -25.82 1.70 -4.13
N GLU A 93 -24.95 2.68 -4.35
CA GLU A 93 -25.35 3.98 -4.86
C GLU A 93 -25.96 3.87 -6.26
N ARG A 94 -25.29 3.20 -7.20
CA ARG A 94 -25.78 2.99 -8.57
C ARG A 94 -27.14 2.28 -8.60
N ASN A 95 -27.32 1.27 -7.77
CA ASN A 95 -28.56 0.51 -7.65
C ASN A 95 -29.63 1.20 -6.79
N MET A 96 -29.33 2.40 -6.28
CA MET A 96 -30.19 3.17 -5.39
C MET A 96 -30.68 2.30 -4.23
N GLU A 97 -29.77 1.58 -3.59
CA GLU A 97 -30.09 0.75 -2.42
C GLU A 97 -30.67 1.62 -1.29
N GLY A 98 -31.63 1.08 -0.53
CA GLY A 98 -32.38 1.85 0.48
C GLY A 98 -33.52 2.74 -0.07
N PHE A 99 -33.57 3.04 -1.37
CA PHE A 99 -34.73 3.73 -1.94
C PHE A 99 -35.93 2.80 -2.11
N SER A 100 -37.13 3.37 -1.96
CA SER A 100 -38.37 2.66 -2.28
C SER A 100 -38.40 2.21 -3.75
N LYS A 101 -39.07 1.08 -4.02
CA LYS A 101 -39.23 0.52 -5.37
C LYS A 101 -39.75 1.54 -6.38
N SER A 102 -40.67 2.41 -5.94
CA SER A 102 -41.28 3.45 -6.76
C SER A 102 -40.30 4.53 -7.19
N VAL A 103 -39.39 4.95 -6.31
CA VAL A 103 -38.37 5.93 -6.65
C VAL A 103 -37.36 5.35 -7.64
N LYS A 104 -36.89 4.12 -7.40
CA LYS A 104 -35.99 3.43 -8.34
C LYS A 104 -36.60 3.30 -9.74
N PHE A 105 -37.88 2.93 -9.80
CA PHE A 105 -38.61 2.80 -11.05
C PHE A 105 -38.67 4.12 -11.84
N ILE A 106 -39.00 5.24 -11.19
CA ILE A 106 -39.03 6.55 -11.86
C ILE A 106 -37.63 6.95 -12.35
N MET A 107 -36.60 6.80 -11.52
CA MET A 107 -35.22 7.14 -11.92
C MET A 107 -34.76 6.30 -13.12
N GLN A 108 -35.09 5.01 -13.13
CA GLN A 108 -34.77 4.13 -14.25
C GLN A 108 -35.48 4.55 -15.54
N GLU A 109 -36.80 4.81 -15.49
CA GLU A 109 -37.55 5.23 -16.67
C GLU A 109 -37.14 6.64 -17.17
N ALA A 110 -36.73 7.53 -16.25
CA ALA A 110 -36.12 8.81 -16.60
C ALA A 110 -34.77 8.63 -17.30
N GLY A 111 -33.91 7.74 -16.79
CA GLY A 111 -32.63 7.39 -17.44
C GLY A 111 -32.81 6.74 -18.82
N HIS A 112 -33.93 6.05 -19.05
CA HIS A 112 -34.32 5.54 -20.36
C HIS A 112 -34.99 6.58 -21.28
N GLY A 113 -35.09 7.85 -20.86
CA GLY A 113 -35.67 8.94 -21.64
C GLY A 113 -37.18 8.89 -21.79
N ARG A 114 -37.88 8.10 -20.96
CA ARG A 114 -39.36 7.97 -21.01
C ARG A 114 -40.09 9.00 -20.16
N LEU A 115 -39.38 9.62 -19.24
CA LEU A 115 -39.86 10.73 -18.43
C LEU A 115 -38.92 11.91 -18.62
N SER A 116 -39.49 13.08 -18.90
CA SER A 116 -38.80 14.37 -18.94
C SER A 116 -38.94 15.09 -17.60
N GLY A 117 -38.07 16.09 -17.37
CA GLY A 117 -38.20 16.99 -16.23
C GLY A 117 -38.01 16.33 -14.85
N ILE A 118 -37.38 15.16 -14.79
CA ILE A 118 -37.04 14.48 -13.54
C ILE A 118 -35.64 14.94 -13.11
N CYS A 119 -35.54 15.71 -12.03
CA CYS A 119 -34.26 16.19 -11.52
C CYS A 119 -33.57 15.15 -10.63
N GLY A 120 -34.35 14.43 -9.82
CA GLY A 120 -33.85 13.37 -8.93
C GLY A 120 -34.38 13.47 -7.50
N PRO A 121 -34.05 12.50 -6.63
CA PRO A 121 -34.43 12.55 -5.22
C PRO A 121 -33.68 13.66 -4.47
N VAL A 122 -34.32 14.26 -3.46
CA VAL A 122 -33.73 15.33 -2.64
C VAL A 122 -32.34 14.95 -2.11
N SER A 123 -32.14 13.72 -1.64
CA SER A 123 -30.86 13.26 -1.10
C SER A 123 -29.69 13.29 -2.10
N ARG A 124 -29.95 13.32 -3.42
CA ARG A 124 -28.90 13.46 -4.45
C ARG A 124 -28.68 14.89 -4.92
N LEU A 125 -29.54 15.82 -4.49
CA LEU A 125 -29.51 17.21 -4.93
C LEU A 125 -28.95 18.17 -3.88
N ILE A 126 -28.71 17.67 -2.66
CA ILE A 126 -28.19 18.46 -1.55
C ILE A 126 -26.81 17.96 -1.13
N THR A 127 -25.98 18.88 -0.65
CA THR A 127 -24.68 18.58 -0.03
C THR A 127 -24.67 19.20 1.35
N VAL A 128 -24.24 18.43 2.34
CA VAL A 128 -24.34 18.77 3.75
C VAL A 128 -22.97 18.62 4.42
N PRO A 129 -22.54 19.57 5.27
CA PRO A 129 -21.35 19.38 6.10
C PRO A 129 -21.52 18.21 7.08
N ASP A 130 -20.48 17.39 7.27
CA ASP A 130 -20.52 16.18 8.11
C ASP A 130 -21.07 16.42 9.52
N SER A 131 -20.79 17.58 10.10
CA SER A 131 -21.28 17.98 11.43
C SER A 131 -22.81 18.04 11.53
N TYR A 132 -23.53 18.18 10.41
CA TYR A 132 -24.98 18.35 10.35
C TYR A 132 -25.72 17.18 9.71
N THR A 133 -25.01 16.15 9.25
CA THR A 133 -25.59 15.01 8.51
C THR A 133 -26.71 14.33 9.29
N VAL A 134 -26.46 13.95 10.56
CA VAL A 134 -27.45 13.24 11.39
C VAL A 134 -28.69 14.11 11.65
N ALA A 135 -28.49 15.41 11.88
CA ALA A 135 -29.59 16.34 12.14
C ALA A 135 -30.49 16.49 10.90
N LEU A 136 -29.91 16.64 9.71
CA LEU A 136 -30.67 16.75 8.47
C LEU A 136 -31.31 15.43 8.05
N GLU A 137 -30.62 14.30 8.23
CA GLU A 137 -31.19 12.96 8.01
C GLU A 137 -32.43 12.75 8.88
N THR A 138 -32.34 13.12 10.16
CA THR A 138 -33.47 13.02 11.10
C THR A 138 -34.60 13.97 10.74
N ALA A 139 -34.29 15.22 10.39
CA ALA A 139 -35.29 16.23 10.06
C ALA A 139 -36.02 15.92 8.74
N LEU A 140 -35.31 15.44 7.71
CA LEU A 140 -35.89 15.12 6.42
C LEU A 140 -36.56 13.74 6.41
N GLY A 141 -36.00 12.75 7.09
CA GLY A 141 -36.52 11.39 7.15
C GLY A 141 -36.92 10.84 5.79
N ALA A 142 -38.17 10.39 5.66
CA ALA A 142 -38.71 9.85 4.39
C ALA A 142 -38.75 10.88 3.24
N SER A 143 -38.74 12.18 3.55
CA SER A 143 -38.74 13.24 2.54
C SER A 143 -37.42 13.34 1.76
N MET A 144 -36.34 12.73 2.26
CA MET A 144 -35.10 12.57 1.48
C MET A 144 -35.31 11.86 0.14
N GLN A 145 -36.29 10.97 0.06
CA GLN A 145 -36.60 10.21 -1.17
C GLN A 145 -37.62 10.91 -2.09
N HIS A 146 -38.12 12.09 -1.72
CA HIS A 146 -39.04 12.84 -2.58
C HIS A 146 -38.33 13.27 -3.87
N ILE A 147 -39.02 13.14 -5.01
CA ILE A 147 -38.43 13.36 -6.33
C ILE A 147 -38.71 14.80 -6.75
N VAL A 148 -37.66 15.57 -6.96
CA VAL A 148 -37.75 16.91 -7.53
C VAL A 148 -37.96 16.81 -9.04
N VAL A 149 -38.90 17.60 -9.54
CA VAL A 149 -39.26 17.66 -10.96
C VAL A 149 -39.43 19.11 -11.42
N ASP A 150 -39.28 19.38 -12.71
CA ASP A 150 -39.35 20.75 -13.24
C ASP A 150 -40.76 21.35 -13.12
N THR A 151 -41.79 20.61 -13.52
CA THR A 151 -43.18 21.11 -13.62
C THR A 151 -44.20 20.16 -12.99
N GLU A 152 -45.42 20.65 -12.76
CA GLU A 152 -46.53 19.80 -12.34
C GLU A 152 -46.94 18.79 -13.41
N GLU A 153 -46.80 19.16 -14.68
CA GLU A 153 -47.05 18.29 -15.83
C GLU A 153 -46.10 17.08 -15.79
N ASP A 154 -44.81 17.30 -15.55
CA ASP A 154 -43.82 16.22 -15.42
C ASP A 154 -44.16 15.29 -14.23
N ALA A 155 -44.59 15.87 -13.10
CA ALA A 155 -45.08 15.09 -11.95
C ALA A 155 -46.29 14.21 -12.33
N LYS A 156 -47.28 14.78 -13.04
CA LYS A 156 -48.48 14.06 -13.49
C LYS A 156 -48.12 12.91 -14.44
N CYS A 157 -47.18 13.14 -15.37
CA CYS A 157 -46.66 12.11 -16.26
C CYS A 157 -46.01 10.95 -15.49
N ALA A 158 -45.15 11.25 -14.51
CA ALA A 158 -44.50 10.25 -13.66
C ALA A 158 -45.53 9.46 -12.82
N ILE A 159 -46.51 10.14 -12.21
CA ILE A 159 -47.60 9.50 -11.45
C ILE A 159 -48.43 8.59 -12.35
N HIS A 160 -48.75 9.03 -13.57
CA HIS A 160 -49.50 8.21 -14.52
C HIS A 160 -48.72 6.93 -14.90
N LEU A 161 -47.41 7.06 -15.12
CA LEU A 161 -46.56 5.90 -15.42
C LEU A 161 -46.50 4.91 -14.25
N LEU A 162 -46.35 5.39 -13.01
CA LEU A 162 -46.41 4.55 -11.81
C LEU A 162 -47.72 3.77 -11.73
N LYS A 163 -48.86 4.43 -11.97
CA LYS A 163 -50.18 3.79 -11.96
C LYS A 163 -50.31 2.74 -13.07
N ARG A 164 -49.84 3.04 -14.28
CA ARG A 164 -49.95 2.14 -15.44
C ARG A 164 -49.10 0.87 -15.30
N ARG A 165 -48.02 0.93 -14.52
CA ARG A 165 -47.02 -0.14 -14.39
C ARG A 165 -46.99 -0.77 -13.00
N ASP A 166 -47.97 -0.47 -12.14
CA ASP A 166 -47.99 -0.88 -10.74
C ASP A 166 -46.66 -0.60 -10.01
N GLY A 167 -46.06 0.55 -10.35
CA GLY A 167 -44.76 0.98 -9.84
C GLY A 167 -44.80 1.47 -8.39
N GLY A 168 -45.98 1.56 -7.78
CA GLY A 168 -46.21 1.97 -6.39
C GLY A 168 -46.45 3.48 -6.23
N ARG A 169 -46.03 4.04 -5.09
CA ARG A 169 -46.29 5.43 -4.70
C ARG A 169 -44.99 6.18 -4.47
N ALA A 170 -44.91 7.41 -4.98
CA ALA A 170 -43.81 8.34 -4.73
C ALA A 170 -44.38 9.76 -4.56
N THR A 171 -43.64 10.61 -3.85
CA THR A 171 -43.95 12.03 -3.68
C THR A 171 -43.07 12.85 -4.61
N PHE A 172 -43.69 13.81 -5.31
CA PHE A 172 -43.03 14.67 -6.27
C PHE A 172 -43.05 16.13 -5.81
N LEU A 173 -41.96 16.85 -6.07
CA LEU A 173 -41.75 18.24 -5.68
C LEU A 173 -41.54 19.08 -6.95
N PRO A 174 -42.59 19.68 -7.52
CA PRO A 174 -42.49 20.50 -8.73
C PRO A 174 -41.83 21.85 -8.43
N LEU A 175 -40.68 22.12 -9.05
CA LEU A 175 -39.88 23.33 -8.80
C LEU A 175 -40.65 24.62 -9.06
N ARG A 176 -41.52 24.63 -10.08
CA ARG A 176 -42.29 25.83 -10.47
C ARG A 176 -43.46 26.18 -9.55
N THR A 177 -43.93 25.24 -8.73
CA THR A 177 -45.14 25.45 -7.91
C THR A 177 -44.96 25.12 -6.43
N ILE A 178 -43.81 24.56 -6.04
CA ILE A 178 -43.48 24.37 -4.63
C ILE A 178 -43.37 25.72 -3.91
N HIS A 179 -44.04 25.83 -2.77
CA HIS A 179 -43.99 27.01 -1.92
C HIS A 179 -43.00 26.76 -0.78
N SER A 180 -41.98 27.61 -0.66
CA SER A 180 -41.04 27.52 0.46
C SER A 180 -41.73 27.90 1.76
N ARG A 181 -41.57 27.07 2.80
CA ARG A 181 -41.93 27.44 4.16
C ARG A 181 -40.67 27.92 4.88
N ILE A 182 -40.71 29.16 5.36
CA ILE A 182 -39.64 29.68 6.21
C ILE A 182 -39.78 29.02 7.59
N LEU A 183 -38.69 28.46 8.10
CA LEU A 183 -38.64 27.92 9.46
C LEU A 183 -38.83 29.09 10.44
N GLN A 184 -39.97 29.12 11.12
CA GLN A 184 -40.23 30.04 12.22
C GLN A 184 -40.24 29.22 13.51
N GLU A 185 -39.07 29.09 14.11
CA GLU A 185 -38.87 28.42 15.39
C GLU A 185 -38.57 29.48 16.47
N ASN A 186 -39.41 29.50 17.51
CA ASN A 186 -39.29 30.47 18.59
C ASN A 186 -38.20 29.99 19.55
N GLY A 187 -37.13 30.78 19.72
CA GLY A 187 -36.00 30.44 20.60
C GLY A 187 -34.66 30.18 19.89
N LEU A 188 -34.64 30.18 18.55
CA LEU A 188 -33.40 30.14 17.76
C LEU A 188 -32.79 31.53 17.48
N GLN A 189 -33.37 32.60 18.05
CA GLN A 189 -32.92 33.98 17.83
C GLN A 189 -31.65 34.35 18.60
N ASP A 190 -31.34 33.59 19.66
CA ASP A 190 -30.21 33.84 20.57
C ASP A 190 -29.08 32.80 20.43
N CYS A 191 -29.10 31.99 19.37
CA CYS A 191 -28.07 30.97 19.07
C CYS A 191 -27.01 31.48 18.09
#